data_AF-A0A3L7TS06-F1
#
_entry.id   AF-A0A3L7TS06-F1
#
_cell.length_a   1.000
_cell.length_b   1.000
_cell.length_c   1.000
_cell.angle_alpha   90.00
_cell.angle_beta   90.00
_cell.angle_gamma   90.00
#
_symmetry.space_group_name_H-M   'P 1'
#
loop_
_entity.id
_entity.type
_entity.pdbx_description
1 polymer ?
#
loop_
_entity_poly.entity_id
_entity_poly.type
_entity_poly.pdbx_seq_one_letter_code
_entity_poly.pdbx_strand_id
1 'polypeptide(L)'
;MRVSRAALLAICVLQGTACETKTTTSDGTAPVRKPTLSPVAPAGTMPNAMAVTFGPKPADSDGNLFPDSLNITAYLFSKPHPAPLFCAGTFHFSIYRLGQSSSVETAGGEPLREWVMSAEVAHASRSIALAGPCYEFTLSLLANHGSDALPVQSVDLVAWFEPSDASGRVWLRGVRSVQFARPEGR
;
A
#
# COMPACT_ATOMS: atom_id res chain seq x y z
N MET A 1 -87.84 -2.49 40.12
CA MET A 1 -87.95 -1.72 38.85
C MET A 1 -86.55 -1.31 38.44
N ARG A 2 -86.16 -1.68 37.21
CA ARG A 2 -84.86 -1.56 36.52
C ARG A 2 -83.73 -2.48 37.00
N VAL A 3 -83.53 -3.47 36.13
CA VAL A 3 -82.76 -4.71 36.19
C VAL A 3 -81.26 -4.44 36.29
N SER A 4 -80.63 -5.20 37.19
CA SER A 4 -79.18 -5.27 37.37
C SER A 4 -78.56 -6.32 36.44
N ARG A 5 -77.39 -5.95 35.88
CA ARG A 5 -76.13 -6.71 35.79
C ARG A 5 -76.26 -8.21 35.46
N ALA A 6 -75.86 -8.63 34.25
CA ALA A 6 -74.49 -8.90 33.81
C ALA A 6 -74.13 -10.40 33.89
N ALA A 7 -73.84 -11.01 32.73
CA ALA A 7 -72.96 -12.17 32.58
C ALA A 7 -72.59 -12.23 31.08
N LEU A 8 -71.44 -11.71 30.66
CA LEU A 8 -70.17 -12.45 30.52
C LEU A 8 -70.32 -13.76 29.73
N LEU A 9 -70.04 -13.69 28.43
CA LEU A 9 -69.54 -14.83 27.67
C LEU A 9 -68.26 -14.40 26.96
N ALA A 10 -67.15 -14.97 27.44
CA ALA A 10 -65.82 -14.81 26.90
C ALA A 10 -65.72 -15.56 25.57
N ILE A 11 -65.12 -14.93 24.55
CA ILE A 11 -64.53 -15.64 23.41
C ILE A 11 -63.05 -15.27 23.35
N CYS A 12 -62.26 -16.33 23.46
CA CYS A 12 -60.81 -16.36 23.54
C CYS A 12 -60.13 -15.70 22.33
N VAL A 13 -59.31 -14.71 22.67
CA VAL A 13 -57.97 -14.42 22.17
C VAL A 13 -57.38 -15.50 21.24
N LEU A 14 -57.43 -15.25 19.93
CA LEU A 14 -56.40 -15.69 18.99
C LEU A 14 -55.59 -14.43 18.59
N GLN A 15 -54.68 -14.03 19.47
CA GLN A 15 -53.62 -13.09 19.12
C GLN A 15 -52.57 -13.84 18.30
N GLY A 16 -52.81 -13.94 16.99
CA GLY A 16 -51.74 -14.12 16.03
C GLY A 16 -50.86 -12.88 16.08
N THR A 17 -49.76 -12.94 16.83
CA THR A 17 -48.71 -11.94 16.82
C THR A 17 -48.04 -11.96 15.46
N ALA A 18 -48.56 -11.19 14.50
CA ALA A 18 -47.78 -10.70 13.39
C ALA A 18 -46.75 -9.73 13.97
N CYS A 19 -45.61 -10.26 14.42
CA CYS A 19 -44.39 -9.47 14.45
C CYS A 19 -44.04 -9.17 13.01
N GLU A 20 -44.59 -8.08 12.48
CA GLU A 20 -44.06 -7.47 11.27
C GLU A 20 -42.73 -6.84 11.69
N THR A 21 -41.63 -7.55 11.42
CA THR A 21 -40.29 -6.99 11.52
C THR A 21 -40.20 -5.89 10.48
N LYS A 22 -40.44 -4.64 10.88
CA LYS A 22 -40.05 -3.48 10.07
C LYS A 22 -38.53 -3.46 10.04
N THR A 23 -37.94 -4.06 9.01
CA THR A 23 -36.58 -3.75 8.61
C THR A 23 -36.58 -2.30 8.12
N THR A 24 -36.19 -1.38 9.00
CA THR A 24 -35.65 -0.10 8.55
C THR A 24 -34.30 -0.39 7.91
N THR A 25 -34.29 -0.68 6.62
CA THR A 25 -33.11 -0.45 5.79
C THR A 25 -32.78 1.04 5.82
N SER A 26 -31.50 1.37 5.67
CA SER A 26 -30.94 2.73 5.76
C SER A 26 -31.37 3.63 4.58
N ASP A 27 -32.64 3.56 4.17
CA ASP A 27 -33.17 4.16 2.95
C ASP A 27 -33.53 5.65 3.12
N GLY A 28 -33.38 6.17 4.35
CA GLY A 28 -33.62 7.57 4.71
C GLY A 28 -32.36 8.41 4.95
N THR A 29 -31.16 7.83 4.80
CA THR A 29 -29.92 8.61 4.89
C THR A 29 -29.80 9.51 3.66
N ALA A 30 -29.45 10.79 3.86
CA ALA A 30 -29.13 11.70 2.77
C ALA A 30 -28.19 10.98 1.77
N PRO A 31 -28.42 11.13 0.45
CA PRO A 31 -27.63 10.41 -0.55
C PRO A 31 -26.14 10.59 -0.24
N VAL A 32 -25.41 9.46 -0.21
CA VAL A 32 -23.96 9.47 -0.02
C VAL A 32 -23.40 10.56 -0.93
N ARG A 33 -22.62 11.50 -0.36
CA ARG A 33 -22.00 12.56 -1.17
C ARG A 33 -21.35 11.89 -2.36
N LYS A 34 -21.71 12.33 -3.56
CA LYS A 34 -21.08 11.82 -4.78
C LYS A 34 -19.57 11.89 -4.58
N PRO A 35 -18.82 10.81 -4.86
CA PRO A 35 -17.37 10.85 -4.81
C PRO A 35 -16.88 12.05 -5.61
N THR A 36 -16.25 12.99 -4.94
CA THR A 36 -15.60 14.12 -5.61
C THR A 36 -14.25 13.65 -6.12
N LEU A 37 -13.90 14.07 -7.34
CA LEU A 37 -12.56 13.82 -7.87
C LEU A 37 -11.53 14.40 -6.91
N SER A 38 -10.46 13.64 -6.67
CA SER A 38 -9.35 14.13 -5.85
C SER A 38 -8.66 15.30 -6.58
N PRO A 39 -8.25 16.36 -5.87
CA PRO A 39 -7.48 17.43 -6.46
C PRO A 39 -6.21 16.87 -7.11
N VAL A 40 -6.03 17.16 -8.41
CA VAL A 40 -4.83 16.79 -9.16
C VAL A 40 -3.78 17.90 -8.98
N ALA A 41 -2.50 17.52 -8.94
CA ALA A 41 -1.42 18.51 -8.96
C ALA A 41 -1.45 19.32 -10.27
N PRO A 42 -1.13 20.63 -10.25
CA PRO A 42 -0.94 21.40 -11.47
C PRO A 42 0.05 20.74 -12.44
N ALA A 43 -0.12 20.96 -13.74
CA ALA A 43 0.81 20.45 -14.74
C ALA A 43 2.23 20.98 -14.48
N GLY A 44 3.23 20.10 -14.63
CA GLY A 44 4.64 20.45 -14.41
C GLY A 44 5.07 20.50 -12.94
N THR A 45 4.19 20.19 -11.99
CA THR A 45 4.57 20.13 -10.57
C THR A 45 5.54 18.97 -10.31
N MET A 46 6.64 19.24 -9.62
CA MET A 46 7.62 18.24 -9.24
C MET A 46 7.23 17.47 -7.97
N PRO A 47 7.59 16.18 -7.88
CA PRO A 47 7.35 15.39 -6.68
C PRO A 47 8.21 15.88 -5.52
N ASN A 48 7.65 15.88 -4.33
CA ASN A 48 8.35 16.19 -3.07
C ASN A 48 8.07 15.14 -1.97
N ALA A 49 7.37 14.08 -2.32
CA ALA A 49 7.12 12.94 -1.45
C ALA A 49 7.04 11.64 -2.25
N MET A 50 7.55 10.57 -1.66
CA MET A 50 7.48 9.22 -2.23
C MET A 50 6.86 8.27 -1.21
N ALA A 51 6.03 7.35 -1.71
CA ALA A 51 5.57 6.20 -0.96
C ALA A 51 5.92 4.92 -1.73
N VAL A 52 6.21 3.86 -0.99
CA VAL A 52 6.56 2.55 -1.54
C VAL A 52 5.73 1.49 -0.83
N THR A 53 5.14 0.58 -1.60
CA THR A 53 4.46 -0.63 -1.12
C THR A 53 5.16 -1.88 -1.63
N PHE A 54 5.03 -2.96 -0.89
CA PHE A 54 5.66 -4.25 -1.20
C PHE A 54 4.63 -5.28 -1.60
N GLY A 55 5.03 -6.20 -2.46
CA GLY A 55 4.35 -7.49 -2.56
C GLY A 55 4.31 -8.20 -1.20
N PRO A 56 3.33 -9.08 -0.97
CA PRO A 56 3.06 -9.67 0.34
C PRO A 56 4.23 -10.49 0.90
N LYS A 57 5.08 -11.06 0.05
CA LYS A 57 6.30 -11.77 0.43
C LYS A 57 7.34 -11.65 -0.70
N PRO A 58 8.64 -11.59 -0.39
CA PRO A 58 9.68 -11.82 -1.40
C PRO A 58 9.47 -13.18 -2.09
N ALA A 59 9.66 -13.21 -3.40
CA ALA A 59 9.49 -14.38 -4.25
C ALA A 59 10.81 -15.15 -4.39
N ASP A 60 10.72 -16.46 -4.54
CA ASP A 60 11.78 -17.34 -5.03
C ASP A 60 11.55 -17.51 -6.54
N SER A 61 12.47 -16.98 -7.36
CA SER A 61 12.34 -16.91 -8.81
C SER A 61 13.12 -18.01 -9.53
N ASP A 62 14.12 -18.61 -8.89
CA ASP A 62 14.96 -19.67 -9.46
C ASP A 62 14.62 -21.08 -8.91
N GLY A 63 13.74 -21.17 -7.91
CA GLY A 63 13.22 -22.41 -7.35
C GLY A 63 14.14 -23.07 -6.33
N ASN A 64 15.13 -22.35 -5.80
CA ASN A 64 16.10 -22.89 -4.85
C ASN A 64 15.64 -22.83 -3.37
N LEU A 65 14.41 -22.38 -3.13
CA LEU A 65 13.76 -22.21 -1.82
C LEU A 65 14.27 -21.02 -0.99
N PHE A 66 15.09 -20.15 -1.56
CA PHE A 66 15.49 -18.88 -0.99
C PHE A 66 14.74 -17.74 -1.68
N PRO A 67 14.06 -16.86 -0.93
CA PRO A 67 13.47 -15.69 -1.54
C PRO A 67 14.55 -14.77 -2.09
N ASP A 68 14.47 -14.46 -3.38
CA ASP A 68 15.49 -13.71 -4.11
C ASP A 68 14.98 -12.37 -4.68
N SER A 69 13.66 -12.17 -4.76
CA SER A 69 13.06 -11.05 -5.49
C SER A 69 12.02 -10.32 -4.67
N LEU A 70 12.13 -8.99 -4.59
CA LEU A 70 11.14 -8.13 -3.93
C LEU A 70 10.37 -7.31 -4.97
N ASN A 71 9.07 -7.56 -5.06
CA ASN A 71 8.19 -6.74 -5.90
C ASN A 71 7.80 -5.46 -5.16
N ILE A 72 7.96 -4.34 -5.83
CA ILE A 72 7.78 -3.00 -5.29
C ILE A 72 6.88 -2.18 -6.19
N THR A 73 5.94 -1.46 -5.59
CA THR A 73 5.20 -0.40 -6.26
C THR A 73 5.56 0.94 -5.63
N ALA A 74 6.08 1.86 -6.43
CA ALA A 74 6.44 3.21 -5.99
C ALA A 74 5.44 4.25 -6.51
N TYR A 75 5.12 5.23 -5.67
CA TYR A 75 4.23 6.34 -5.94
C TYR A 75 4.95 7.66 -5.64
N LEU A 76 4.85 8.62 -6.55
CA LEU A 76 5.38 9.96 -6.39
C LEU A 76 4.24 10.95 -6.20
N PHE A 77 4.38 11.86 -5.25
CA PHE A 77 3.38 12.87 -4.91
C PHE A 77 4.00 14.25 -4.87
N SER A 78 3.19 15.27 -5.16
CA SER A 78 3.55 16.66 -4.91
C SER A 78 2.62 17.26 -3.86
N LYS A 79 3.05 17.25 -2.60
CA LYS A 79 2.29 17.85 -1.51
C LYS A 79 2.05 19.34 -1.78
N PRO A 80 0.85 19.85 -1.43
CA PRO A 80 -0.22 19.19 -0.66
C PRO A 80 -1.18 18.33 -1.50
N HIS A 81 -0.93 18.11 -2.80
CA HIS A 81 -1.81 17.34 -3.66
C HIS A 81 -1.73 15.84 -3.36
N PRO A 82 -2.86 15.18 -3.10
CA PRO A 82 -2.87 13.77 -2.70
C PRO A 82 -2.78 12.80 -3.88
N ALA A 83 -3.02 13.26 -5.11
CA ALA A 83 -2.97 12.41 -6.30
C ALA A 83 -1.52 12.09 -6.69
N PRO A 84 -1.15 10.81 -6.93
CA PRO A 84 0.17 10.48 -7.40
C PRO A 84 0.35 10.88 -8.87
N LEU A 85 1.60 11.10 -9.27
CA LEU A 85 1.99 11.57 -10.60
C LEU A 85 3.17 10.80 -11.16
N PHE A 86 3.33 10.84 -12.48
CA PHE A 86 4.56 10.43 -13.13
C PHE A 86 5.54 11.60 -13.19
N CYS A 87 6.80 11.32 -12.88
CA CYS A 87 7.93 12.22 -13.07
C CYS A 87 9.06 11.47 -13.79
N ALA A 88 9.82 12.17 -14.62
CA ALA A 88 11.05 11.62 -15.21
C ALA A 88 12.18 11.69 -14.18
N GLY A 89 12.93 10.61 -14.03
CA GLY A 89 14.01 10.53 -13.05
C GLY A 89 14.39 9.10 -12.75
N THR A 90 15.33 8.95 -11.83
CA THR A 90 15.93 7.67 -11.47
C THR A 90 15.44 7.26 -10.08
N PHE A 91 15.06 5.99 -9.91
CA PHE A 91 14.81 5.44 -8.58
C PHE A 91 16.03 4.69 -8.08
N HIS A 92 16.32 4.86 -6.80
CA HIS A 92 17.38 4.19 -6.09
C HIS A 92 16.81 3.41 -4.92
N PHE A 93 17.28 2.19 -4.75
CA PHE A 93 16.89 1.29 -3.68
C PHE A 93 18.14 0.66 -3.08
N SER A 94 18.25 0.65 -1.76
CA SER A 94 19.37 -0.01 -1.06
C SER A 94 18.84 -0.74 0.18
N ILE A 95 19.35 -1.95 0.42
CA ILE A 95 19.06 -2.71 1.64
C ILE A 95 20.26 -2.73 2.58
N TYR A 96 20.00 -2.60 3.88
CA TYR A 96 20.98 -2.61 4.96
C TYR A 96 20.62 -3.68 5.99
N ARG A 97 21.56 -4.03 6.88
CA ARG A 97 21.17 -4.76 8.10
C ARG A 97 20.23 -3.89 8.93
N LEU A 98 19.35 -4.53 9.69
CA LEU A 98 18.43 -3.82 10.59
C LEU A 98 19.19 -2.84 11.50
N GLY A 99 18.73 -1.61 11.57
CA GLY A 99 19.30 -0.52 12.37
C GLY A 99 20.57 0.11 11.80
N GLN A 100 21.04 -0.31 10.61
CA GLN A 100 22.27 0.24 9.99
C GLN A 100 22.02 1.26 8.87
N SER A 101 20.77 1.52 8.50
CA SER A 101 20.43 2.69 7.67
C SER A 101 20.69 3.96 8.48
N SER A 102 21.58 4.84 8.01
CA SER A 102 22.13 5.96 8.78
C SER A 102 21.06 7.00 9.13
N SER A 103 20.08 7.25 8.25
CA SER A 103 18.91 8.08 8.54
C SER A 103 17.80 7.90 7.48
N VAL A 104 16.68 8.61 7.67
CA VAL A 104 15.56 8.67 6.69
C VAL A 104 15.94 9.40 5.40
N GLU A 105 16.99 10.23 5.43
CA GLU A 105 17.39 11.12 4.32
C GLU A 105 18.86 10.95 3.94
N THR A 106 19.49 9.84 4.36
CA THR A 106 20.88 9.52 4.02
C THR A 106 21.03 8.02 3.90
N ALA A 107 21.71 7.58 2.83
CA ALA A 107 22.13 6.20 2.68
C ALA A 107 23.02 5.78 3.87
N GLY A 108 22.86 4.54 4.33
CA GLY A 108 23.55 3.98 5.50
C GLY A 108 25.05 3.81 5.34
N GLY A 109 25.64 2.92 6.12
CA GLY A 109 27.00 2.41 5.87
C GLY A 109 27.07 1.64 4.54
N GLU A 110 27.86 0.58 4.48
CA GLU A 110 27.89 -0.25 3.27
C GLU A 110 26.57 -1.03 3.11
N PRO A 111 25.85 -0.87 1.99
CA PRO A 111 24.61 -1.60 1.71
C PRO A 111 24.90 -3.07 1.42
N LEU A 112 23.97 -3.95 1.78
CA LEU A 112 24.01 -5.36 1.40
C LEU A 112 23.77 -5.53 -0.12
N ARG A 113 22.86 -4.72 -0.68
CA ARG A 113 22.57 -4.60 -2.11
C ARG A 113 22.02 -3.23 -2.46
N GLU A 114 22.25 -2.84 -3.70
CA GLU A 114 21.74 -1.62 -4.31
C GLU A 114 21.17 -1.89 -5.69
N TRP A 115 20.13 -1.14 -6.03
CA TRP A 115 19.52 -1.14 -7.35
C TRP A 115 19.26 0.29 -7.80
N VAL A 116 19.56 0.54 -9.07
CA VAL A 116 19.30 1.81 -9.74
C VAL A 116 18.38 1.53 -10.91
N MET A 117 17.17 2.07 -10.87
CA MET A 117 16.22 2.05 -11.97
C MET A 117 16.41 3.36 -12.74
N SER A 118 17.12 3.28 -13.88
CA SER A 118 17.38 4.45 -14.72
C SER A 118 16.07 5.12 -15.17
N ALA A 119 16.16 6.34 -15.69
CA ALA A 119 14.98 7.05 -16.20
C ALA A 119 14.23 6.26 -17.28
N GLU A 120 14.95 5.52 -18.13
CA GLU A 120 14.39 4.65 -19.15
C GLU A 120 13.66 3.45 -18.54
N VAL A 121 14.28 2.78 -17.55
CA VAL A 121 13.66 1.66 -16.83
C VAL A 121 12.42 2.13 -16.06
N ALA A 122 12.51 3.28 -15.38
CA ALA A 122 11.40 3.89 -14.68
C ALA A 122 10.27 4.30 -15.64
N HIS A 123 10.60 4.77 -16.85
CA HIS A 123 9.58 5.05 -17.85
C HIS A 123 8.86 3.78 -18.31
N ALA A 124 9.61 2.70 -18.55
CA ALA A 124 9.07 1.41 -18.97
C ALA A 124 8.25 0.71 -17.88
N SER A 125 8.50 1.01 -16.60
CA SER A 125 7.82 0.40 -15.46
C SER A 125 6.54 1.11 -15.02
N ARG A 126 6.08 2.11 -15.77
CA ARG A 126 4.86 2.86 -15.46
C ARG A 126 3.62 1.96 -15.53
N SER A 127 2.80 2.03 -14.50
CA SER A 127 1.56 1.28 -14.35
C SER A 127 0.49 2.16 -13.69
N ILE A 128 -0.74 1.65 -13.62
CA ILE A 128 -1.87 2.31 -12.96
C ILE A 128 -2.47 1.33 -11.94
N ALA A 129 -2.28 1.61 -10.67
CA ALA A 129 -2.90 0.87 -9.57
C ALA A 129 -4.21 1.55 -9.12
N LEU A 130 -4.92 0.91 -8.18
CA LEU A 130 -6.15 1.47 -7.59
C LEU A 130 -5.93 2.87 -6.98
N ALA A 131 -4.73 3.11 -6.43
CA ALA A 131 -4.35 4.40 -5.84
C ALA A 131 -3.95 5.47 -6.88
N GLY A 132 -3.80 5.11 -8.16
CA GLY A 132 -3.42 6.00 -9.25
C GLY A 132 -2.10 5.61 -9.95
N PRO A 133 -1.48 6.55 -10.69
CA PRO A 133 -0.20 6.35 -11.36
C PRO A 133 0.91 5.84 -10.44
N CYS A 134 1.64 4.82 -10.89
CA CYS A 134 2.70 4.19 -10.12
C CYS A 134 3.79 3.57 -10.99
N TYR A 135 4.88 3.15 -10.34
CA TYR A 135 5.98 2.44 -10.97
C TYR A 135 6.10 1.06 -10.34
N GLU A 136 6.18 0.00 -11.15
CA GLU A 136 6.27 -1.37 -10.66
C GLU A 136 7.65 -1.95 -10.97
N PHE A 137 8.39 -2.32 -9.93
CA PHE A 137 9.75 -2.82 -10.02
C PHE A 137 9.86 -4.19 -9.35
N THR A 138 10.81 -5.00 -9.85
CA THR A 138 11.28 -6.20 -9.16
C THR A 138 12.74 -5.98 -8.78
N LEU A 139 13.02 -5.95 -7.48
CA LEU A 139 14.39 -5.90 -6.96
C LEU A 139 14.90 -7.33 -6.77
N SER A 140 15.67 -7.83 -7.73
CA SER A 140 16.27 -9.16 -7.65
C SER A 140 17.65 -9.12 -6.98
N LEU A 141 17.85 -9.95 -5.95
CA LEU A 141 19.13 -10.20 -5.30
C LEU A 141 20.12 -10.92 -6.23
N LEU A 142 19.63 -11.59 -7.28
CA LEU A 142 20.44 -12.32 -8.26
C LEU A 142 20.93 -11.41 -9.39
N ALA A 143 20.35 -10.21 -9.55
CA ALA A 143 20.79 -9.25 -10.53
C ALA A 143 22.28 -8.91 -10.36
N ASN A 144 22.98 -8.64 -11.47
CA ASN A 144 24.40 -8.28 -11.48
C ASN A 144 25.31 -9.32 -10.81
N HIS A 145 25.06 -10.62 -11.05
CA HIS A 145 25.78 -11.74 -10.44
C HIS A 145 25.68 -11.76 -8.90
N GLY A 146 24.53 -11.33 -8.38
CA GLY A 146 24.27 -11.32 -6.97
C GLY A 146 23.94 -12.71 -6.39
N SER A 147 23.48 -12.72 -5.15
CA SER A 147 23.10 -13.94 -4.42
C SER A 147 22.00 -13.60 -3.42
N ASP A 148 21.09 -14.55 -3.27
CA ASP A 148 20.01 -14.63 -2.30
C ASP A 148 20.45 -15.16 -0.92
N ALA A 149 21.70 -15.58 -0.79
CA ALA A 149 22.34 -15.96 0.47
C ALA A 149 22.69 -14.70 1.29
N LEU A 150 21.67 -13.99 1.75
CA LEU A 150 21.84 -12.87 2.66
C LEU A 150 22.36 -13.37 4.03
N PRO A 151 23.29 -12.65 4.68
CA PRO A 151 23.79 -13.00 6.01
C PRO A 151 22.78 -12.72 7.14
N VAL A 152 21.57 -12.27 6.79
CA VAL A 152 20.51 -11.86 7.69
C VAL A 152 19.15 -12.30 7.13
N GLN A 153 18.18 -12.52 8.00
CA GLN A 153 16.80 -12.87 7.61
C GLN A 153 15.90 -11.64 7.45
N SER A 154 16.38 -10.46 7.85
CA SER A 154 15.64 -9.21 7.77
C SER A 154 16.58 -8.06 7.46
N VAL A 155 16.10 -7.14 6.64
CA VAL A 155 16.86 -6.00 6.14
C VAL A 155 16.03 -4.73 6.23
N ASP A 156 16.71 -3.60 6.34
CA ASP A 156 16.11 -2.28 6.24
C ASP A 156 16.27 -1.76 4.81
N LEU A 157 15.14 -1.53 4.12
CA LEU A 157 15.11 -0.92 2.80
C LEU A 157 15.02 0.61 2.94
N VAL A 158 15.92 1.27 2.23
CA VAL A 158 15.92 2.70 1.96
C VAL A 158 15.71 2.92 0.47
N ALA A 159 14.96 3.96 0.11
CA ALA A 159 14.73 4.32 -1.28
C ALA A 159 14.66 5.85 -1.44
N TRP A 160 15.08 6.33 -2.60
CA TRP A 160 14.87 7.72 -3.00
C TRP A 160 14.68 7.83 -4.51
N PHE A 161 14.04 8.91 -4.92
CA PHE A 161 13.89 9.29 -6.32
C PHE A 161 14.72 10.54 -6.61
N GLU A 162 15.41 10.54 -7.75
CA GLU A 162 16.16 11.68 -8.27
C GLU A 162 15.45 12.20 -9.53
N PRO A 163 14.70 13.31 -9.44
CA PRO A 163 14.09 13.95 -10.58
C PRO A 163 15.13 14.35 -11.63
N SER A 164 14.80 14.18 -12.92
CA SER A 164 15.71 14.56 -14.02
C SER A 164 16.00 16.07 -14.10
N ASP A 165 15.18 16.91 -13.49
CA ASP A 165 15.36 18.36 -13.45
C ASP A 165 16.27 18.84 -12.29
N ALA A 166 16.85 17.89 -11.53
CA ALA A 166 17.70 18.14 -10.38
C ALA A 166 17.05 18.96 -9.24
N SER A 167 15.71 18.94 -9.13
CA SER A 167 14.96 19.62 -8.05
C SER A 167 15.20 19.07 -6.63
N GLY A 168 16.03 18.02 -6.50
CA GLY A 168 16.46 17.43 -5.24
C GLY A 168 15.93 16.02 -5.01
N ARG A 169 16.61 15.24 -4.16
CA ARG A 169 16.22 13.87 -3.84
C ARG A 169 14.89 13.83 -3.09
N VAL A 170 14.00 12.96 -3.53
CA VAL A 170 12.73 12.66 -2.87
C VAL A 170 12.86 11.34 -2.14
N TRP A 171 13.08 11.40 -0.84
CA TRP A 171 13.27 10.20 0.00
C TRP A 171 11.96 9.50 0.33
N LEU A 172 12.03 8.17 0.43
CA LEU A 172 11.00 7.37 1.09
C LEU A 172 10.92 7.80 2.56
N ARG A 173 9.73 8.18 3.04
CA ARG A 173 9.59 8.52 4.46
C ARG A 173 9.67 7.26 5.33
N GLY A 174 10.71 7.24 6.16
CA GLY A 174 11.01 6.18 7.11
C GLY A 174 11.70 4.99 6.46
N VAL A 175 12.20 4.11 7.32
CA VAL A 175 12.81 2.83 6.93
C VAL A 175 11.70 1.78 6.77
N ARG A 176 11.89 0.82 5.86
CA ARG A 176 10.98 -0.32 5.71
C ARG A 176 11.72 -1.62 5.96
N SER A 177 11.38 -2.33 7.02
CA SER A 177 11.98 -3.62 7.30
C SER A 177 11.31 -4.70 6.45
N VAL A 178 12.12 -5.49 5.74
CA VAL A 178 11.68 -6.58 4.85
C VAL A 178 12.28 -7.89 5.34
N GLN A 179 11.46 -8.94 5.39
CA GLN A 179 11.89 -10.27 5.83
C GLN A 179 12.18 -11.18 4.63
N PHE A 180 13.41 -11.67 4.56
CA PHE A 180 13.87 -12.73 3.64
C PHE A 180 14.00 -14.03 4.44
N ALA A 181 12.89 -14.47 5.04
CA ALA A 181 12.89 -15.64 5.90
C ALA A 181 13.18 -16.92 5.10
N ARG A 182 14.14 -17.72 5.59
CA ARG A 182 14.34 -19.10 5.13
C ARG A 182 13.21 -19.98 5.67
N PRO A 183 12.76 -20.99 4.92
CA PRO A 183 11.95 -22.06 5.49
C PRO A 183 12.72 -22.70 6.65
N GLU A 184 12.14 -22.74 7.86
CA GLU A 184 12.78 -23.43 8.99
C GLU A 184 12.75 -24.96 8.76
N GLY A 185 13.87 -25.65 9.04
CA GLY A 185 13.92 -27.11 9.13
C GLY A 185 14.80 -27.88 8.15
N ARG A 186 15.75 -27.25 7.44
CA ARG A 186 16.84 -27.94 6.73
C ARG A 186 18.16 -27.18 6.79
#